data_AF-A0A0D3VGM6-F1
#
_entry.id   AF-A0A0D3VGM6-F1
#
_cell.length_a   1.000
_cell.length_b   1.000
_cell.length_c   1.000
_cell.angle_alpha   90.00
_cell.angle_beta   90.00
_cell.angle_gamma   90.00
#
_symmetry.space_group_name_H-M   'P 1'
#
loop_
_entity.id
_entity.type
_entity.pdbx_description
1 polymer ?
#
loop_
_entity_poly.entity_id
_entity_poly.type
_entity_poly.pdbx_seq_one_letter_code
_entity_poly.pdbx_strand_id
1 'polypeptide(L)'
;MLVFICLVLLWGTAFVDKAAAAEVVSSDFIIVNKKTNKLAYFRNGKLDKVFSVATGKDPSLTPEGSFKIVNKIKNRPYYKEKIAGGDPRNPLGDRWLGLEVNGTKGTTYAIHGNNNVNSIGKYVSAGCIRMKNDEIHWLFSQIKLNIVAIITSSNLSFEQIAINNGKLSNMKVLTGKLMIDGKKNTLKEPLVLEDSRVYIPLRESVKLLGGNLQWNNKTETITMLVNGRTITHKPLTNKATVDGTNVKIIESRYQGETVMLSLKSLLQLSGLQGKWDSKSNAAIINN
;
A
#
# COMPACT_ATOMS: atom_id res chain seq x y z
N MET A 1 3.53 14.89 -71.12
CA MET A 1 3.21 16.07 -70.30
C MET A 1 1.72 15.95 -69.98
N LEU A 2 1.21 15.59 -68.80
CA LEU A 2 1.64 15.60 -67.39
C LEU A 2 1.16 14.28 -66.72
N VAL A 3 1.89 13.79 -65.73
CA VAL A 3 1.42 12.78 -64.76
C VAL A 3 0.77 13.53 -63.59
N PHE A 4 -0.49 13.22 -63.26
CA PHE A 4 -1.16 13.72 -62.06
C PHE A 4 -0.84 12.79 -60.88
N ILE A 5 -0.09 13.30 -59.90
CA ILE A 5 0.16 12.64 -58.61
C ILE A 5 -0.89 13.17 -57.62
N CYS A 6 -1.82 12.31 -57.22
CA CYS A 6 -2.70 12.55 -56.07
C CYS A 6 -1.91 12.40 -54.77
N LEU A 7 -1.71 13.51 -54.05
CA LEU A 7 -1.14 13.52 -52.70
C LEU A 7 -2.28 13.30 -51.69
N VAL A 8 -2.33 12.11 -51.08
CA VAL A 8 -3.20 11.83 -49.93
C VAL A 8 -2.43 12.15 -48.65
N LEU A 9 -2.78 13.27 -48.01
CA LEU A 9 -2.30 13.62 -46.66
C LEU A 9 -3.19 12.94 -45.62
N LEU A 10 -2.72 11.81 -45.08
CA LEU A 10 -3.30 11.15 -43.90
C LEU A 10 -2.74 11.82 -42.63
N TRP A 11 -3.55 12.68 -42.00
CA TRP A 11 -3.32 13.11 -40.62
C TRP A 11 -3.70 11.97 -39.67
N GLY A 12 -2.70 11.23 -39.20
CA GLY A 12 -2.85 10.31 -38.08
C GLY A 12 -2.76 11.06 -36.75
N THR A 13 -3.89 11.36 -36.12
CA THR A 13 -3.90 11.74 -34.69
C THR A 13 -3.70 10.48 -33.87
N ALA A 14 -2.47 10.27 -33.39
CA ALA A 14 -2.19 9.26 -32.38
C ALA A 14 -2.81 9.72 -31.05
N PHE A 15 -3.97 9.17 -30.71
CA PHE A 15 -4.46 9.19 -29.33
C PHE A 15 -3.53 8.32 -28.51
N VAL A 16 -2.65 8.95 -27.73
CA VAL A 16 -1.88 8.26 -26.70
C VAL A 16 -2.82 8.06 -25.52
N ASP A 17 -3.42 6.87 -25.43
CA ASP A 17 -4.08 6.42 -24.21
C ASP A 17 -3.04 6.39 -23.09
N LYS A 18 -3.04 7.45 -22.29
CA LYS A 18 -2.30 7.55 -21.04
C LYS A 18 -3.00 6.64 -20.05
N ALA A 19 -2.73 5.34 -20.13
CA ALA A 19 -3.03 4.40 -19.06
C ALA A 19 -2.23 4.86 -17.84
N ALA A 20 -2.89 5.62 -16.97
CA ALA A 20 -2.36 6.06 -15.70
C ALA A 20 -1.98 4.80 -14.92
N ALA A 21 -0.68 4.54 -14.80
CA ALA A 21 -0.18 3.60 -13.81
C ALA A 21 -0.68 4.10 -12.46
N ALA A 22 -1.62 3.35 -11.86
CA ALA A 22 -2.18 3.69 -10.57
C ALA A 22 -1.02 3.81 -9.58
N GLU A 23 -0.75 5.03 -9.10
CA GLU A 23 0.02 5.21 -7.89
C GLU A 23 -0.59 4.30 -6.82
N VAL A 24 0.22 3.42 -6.23
CA VAL A 24 -0.11 2.87 -4.92
C VAL A 24 0.06 4.03 -3.95
N VAL A 25 -0.88 4.98 -4.00
CA VAL A 25 -1.05 5.98 -2.96
C VAL A 25 -1.34 5.16 -1.72
N SER A 26 -0.40 5.16 -0.77
CA SER A 26 -0.55 4.55 0.54
C SER A 26 -1.66 5.27 1.30
N SER A 27 -2.89 5.05 0.88
CA SER A 27 -4.10 5.61 1.43
C SER A 27 -4.51 4.78 2.64
N ASP A 28 -5.13 5.45 3.61
CA ASP A 28 -5.70 4.77 4.76
C ASP A 28 -6.72 3.73 4.31
N PHE A 29 -6.78 2.60 5.01
CA PHE A 29 -7.79 1.57 4.79
C PHE A 29 -8.06 0.83 6.10
N ILE A 30 -9.12 0.05 6.12
CA ILE A 30 -9.44 -0.81 7.25
C ILE A 30 -9.64 -2.25 6.80
N ILE A 31 -9.35 -3.18 7.70
CA ILE A 31 -9.66 -4.60 7.51
C ILE A 31 -10.50 -5.05 8.70
N VAL A 32 -11.67 -5.62 8.43
CA VAL A 32 -12.51 -6.33 9.40
C VAL A 32 -12.34 -7.82 9.17
N ASN A 33 -11.84 -8.54 10.17
CA ASN A 33 -11.81 -9.99 10.17
C ASN A 33 -12.94 -10.51 11.06
N LYS A 34 -14.01 -11.03 10.45
CA LYS A 34 -15.18 -11.55 11.14
C LYS A 34 -14.82 -12.74 12.03
N LYS A 35 -13.89 -13.60 11.58
CA LYS A 35 -13.48 -14.81 12.31
C LYS A 35 -12.92 -14.51 13.70
N THR A 36 -12.18 -13.41 13.81
CA THR A 36 -11.56 -12.97 15.07
C THR A 36 -12.34 -11.85 15.75
N ASN A 37 -13.39 -11.32 15.11
CA ASN A 37 -14.13 -10.15 15.54
C ASN A 37 -13.20 -8.96 15.85
N LYS A 38 -12.27 -8.69 14.92
CA LYS A 38 -11.30 -7.60 15.01
C LYS A 38 -11.38 -6.68 13.79
N LEU A 39 -11.13 -5.39 14.02
CA LEU A 39 -10.97 -4.37 12.99
C LEU A 39 -9.57 -3.77 13.11
N ALA A 40 -8.78 -3.84 12.04
CA ALA A 40 -7.50 -3.16 11.92
C ALA A 40 -7.66 -1.87 11.09
N TYR A 41 -7.05 -0.79 11.56
CA TYR A 41 -6.90 0.45 10.83
C TYR A 41 -5.44 0.61 10.40
N PHE A 42 -5.25 0.80 9.09
CA PHE A 42 -3.97 1.06 8.48
C PHE A 42 -3.89 2.53 8.07
N ARG A 43 -2.77 3.16 8.42
CA ARG A 43 -2.43 4.52 8.03
C ARG A 43 -1.15 4.52 7.24
N ASN A 44 -1.17 5.10 6.04
CA ASN A 44 0.02 5.18 5.17
C ASN A 44 0.76 3.84 5.02
N GLY A 45 0.01 2.75 4.84
CA GLY A 45 0.57 1.40 4.70
C GLY A 45 1.15 0.77 5.98
N LYS A 46 0.91 1.33 7.16
CA LYS A 46 1.31 0.75 8.45
C LYS A 46 0.09 0.42 9.30
N LEU A 47 0.12 -0.72 9.99
CA LEU A 47 -0.90 -1.06 10.99
C LEU A 47 -0.78 -0.07 12.15
N ASP A 48 -1.82 0.75 12.35
CA ASP A 48 -1.85 1.77 13.42
C ASP A 48 -2.56 1.23 14.65
N LYS A 49 -3.81 0.76 14.51
CA LYS A 49 -4.60 0.24 15.63
C LYS A 49 -5.45 -0.98 15.27
N VAL A 50 -5.68 -1.83 16.27
CA VAL A 50 -6.61 -2.97 16.20
C VAL A 50 -7.66 -2.83 17.29
N PHE A 51 -8.93 -2.98 16.90
CA PHE A 51 -10.09 -2.88 17.78
C PHE A 51 -10.83 -4.20 17.86
N SER A 52 -11.50 -4.43 18.98
CA SER A 52 -12.50 -5.51 19.07
C SER A 52 -13.82 -5.00 18.52
N VAL A 53 -14.50 -5.80 17.71
CA VAL A 53 -15.78 -5.42 17.09
C VAL A 53 -16.82 -6.52 17.28
N ALA A 54 -18.10 -6.20 17.11
CA ALA A 54 -19.14 -7.21 16.97
C ALA A 54 -19.58 -7.28 15.51
N THR A 55 -19.80 -8.50 14.99
CA THR A 55 -20.27 -8.72 13.62
C THR A 55 -21.60 -9.47 13.62
N GLY A 56 -22.11 -9.78 12.42
CA GLY A 56 -23.37 -10.48 12.21
C GLY A 56 -23.47 -11.77 13.02
N LYS A 57 -24.65 -12.03 13.60
CA LYS A 57 -24.94 -13.27 14.33
C LYS A 57 -24.81 -14.54 13.47
N ASP A 58 -24.92 -14.37 12.15
CA ASP A 58 -24.69 -15.40 11.15
C ASP A 58 -23.60 -14.89 10.18
N PRO A 59 -22.67 -15.75 9.72
CA PRO A 59 -21.59 -15.36 8.82
C PRO A 59 -22.04 -14.62 7.56
N SER A 60 -23.26 -14.89 7.05
CA SER A 60 -23.81 -14.28 5.84
C SER A 60 -24.31 -12.84 6.04
N LEU A 61 -24.59 -12.42 7.28
CA LEU A 61 -25.22 -11.12 7.56
C LEU A 61 -24.25 -9.95 7.43
N THR A 62 -22.99 -10.13 7.82
CA THR A 62 -21.94 -9.14 7.55
C THR A 62 -21.26 -9.50 6.23
N PRO A 63 -21.48 -8.73 5.16
CA PRO A 63 -21.01 -9.07 3.82
C PRO A 63 -19.48 -9.06 3.76
N GLU A 64 -18.90 -10.02 3.04
CA GLU A 64 -17.47 -10.03 2.73
C GLU A 64 -17.21 -9.31 1.40
N GLY A 65 -16.04 -8.68 1.27
CA GLY A 65 -15.66 -7.92 0.10
C GLY A 65 -14.92 -6.63 0.45
N SER A 66 -14.71 -5.80 -0.56
CA SER A 66 -14.12 -4.47 -0.42
C SER A 66 -15.18 -3.40 -0.64
N PHE A 67 -15.41 -2.56 0.37
CA PHE A 67 -16.48 -1.56 0.36
C PHE A 67 -15.92 -0.18 0.66
N LYS A 68 -16.42 0.86 0.00
CA LYS A 68 -16.05 2.25 0.31
C LYS A 68 -16.83 2.76 1.51
N ILE A 69 -16.19 3.57 2.34
CA ILE A 69 -16.88 4.39 3.33
C ILE A 69 -17.39 5.65 2.64
N VAL A 70 -18.68 5.73 2.37
CA VAL A 70 -19.29 6.76 1.51
C VAL A 70 -19.99 7.87 2.27
N ASN A 71 -20.27 7.67 3.57
CA ASN A 71 -20.82 8.73 4.41
C ASN A 71 -20.33 8.60 5.87
N LYS A 72 -20.44 9.71 6.60
CA LYS A 72 -20.10 9.83 8.01
C LYS A 72 -21.22 10.60 8.70
N ILE A 73 -21.87 9.99 9.69
CA ILE A 73 -23.03 10.59 10.38
C ILE A 73 -22.77 10.58 11.88
N LYS A 74 -22.95 11.75 12.52
CA LYS A 74 -23.03 11.87 13.98
C LYS A 74 -24.49 11.72 14.39
N ASN A 75 -24.76 11.02 15.49
CA ASN A 75 -26.12 10.89 16.06
C ASN A 75 -27.17 10.43 15.04
N ARG A 76 -26.92 9.31 14.34
CA ARG A 76 -27.91 8.76 13.38
C ARG A 76 -29.14 8.25 14.15
N PRO A 77 -30.37 8.70 13.81
CA PRO A 77 -31.59 8.14 14.42
C PRO A 77 -31.73 6.64 14.11
N TYR A 78 -32.28 5.89 15.06
CA TYR A 78 -32.61 4.49 14.84
C TYR A 78 -34.10 4.35 14.51
N TYR A 79 -34.40 4.40 13.21
CA TYR A 79 -35.76 4.47 12.70
C TYR A 79 -36.64 3.27 13.07
N LYS A 80 -36.05 2.06 13.17
CA LYS A 80 -36.80 0.83 13.45
C LYS A 80 -37.57 0.90 14.78
N GLU A 81 -36.95 1.47 15.80
CA GLU A 81 -37.54 1.64 17.14
C GLU A 81 -37.84 3.10 17.47
N LYS A 82 -37.82 3.98 16.46
CA LYS A 82 -38.08 5.43 16.59
C LYS A 82 -37.24 6.10 17.69
N ILE A 83 -35.98 5.67 17.84
CA ILE A 83 -35.07 6.24 18.84
C ILE A 83 -34.33 7.43 18.21
N ALA A 84 -34.33 8.56 18.92
CA ALA A 84 -33.64 9.77 18.49
C ALA A 84 -32.12 9.56 18.33
N GLY A 85 -31.51 10.38 17.49
CA GLY A 85 -30.06 10.44 17.36
C GLY A 85 -29.41 10.98 18.65
N GLY A 86 -28.33 10.34 19.12
CA GLY A 86 -27.63 10.76 20.33
C GLY A 86 -28.28 10.28 21.64
N ASP A 87 -29.44 9.63 21.59
CA ASP A 87 -30.02 8.95 22.74
C ASP A 87 -29.09 7.78 23.17
N PRO A 88 -28.70 7.67 24.45
CA PRO A 88 -27.85 6.58 24.94
C PRO A 88 -28.40 5.18 24.68
N ARG A 89 -29.72 5.04 24.51
CA ARG A 89 -30.38 3.76 24.19
C ARG A 89 -30.27 3.39 22.72
N ASN A 90 -29.81 4.29 21.85
CA ASN A 90 -29.73 4.04 20.42
C ASN A 90 -28.66 2.94 20.12
N PRO A 91 -29.05 1.79 19.55
CA PRO A 91 -28.12 0.68 19.32
C PRO A 91 -27.06 0.98 18.26
N LEU A 92 -27.20 2.08 17.51
CA LEU A 92 -26.21 2.55 16.55
C LEU A 92 -25.06 3.31 17.22
N GLY A 93 -25.20 3.69 18.49
CA GLY A 93 -24.34 4.67 19.14
C GLY A 93 -24.44 6.04 18.46
N ASP A 94 -23.39 6.85 18.56
CA ASP A 94 -23.39 8.26 18.13
C ASP A 94 -22.45 8.56 16.95
N ARG A 95 -21.79 7.53 16.40
CA ARG A 95 -20.95 7.62 15.19
C ARG A 95 -21.31 6.52 14.22
N TRP A 96 -21.41 6.88 12.94
CA TRP A 96 -21.76 5.99 11.84
C TRP A 96 -20.81 6.21 10.66
N LEU A 97 -20.16 5.14 10.20
CA LEU A 97 -19.34 5.09 9.00
C LEU A 97 -20.04 4.19 7.98
N GLY A 98 -20.77 4.78 7.03
CA GLY A 98 -21.61 4.05 6.09
C GLY A 98 -20.81 3.34 5.00
N LEU A 99 -21.03 2.03 4.86
CA LEU A 99 -20.40 1.17 3.87
C LEU A 99 -21.25 1.08 2.60
N GLU A 100 -20.65 1.33 1.44
CA GLU A 100 -21.29 1.10 0.15
C GLU A 100 -21.30 -0.39 -0.19
N VAL A 101 -22.33 -1.08 0.31
CA VAL A 101 -22.61 -2.48 -0.03
C VAL A 101 -23.77 -2.49 -1.01
N ASN A 102 -23.63 -3.14 -2.17
CA ASN A 102 -24.71 -3.38 -3.14
C ASN A 102 -25.57 -2.13 -3.45
N GLY A 103 -24.94 -0.97 -3.64
CA GLY A 103 -25.64 0.27 -3.99
C GLY A 103 -26.43 0.93 -2.85
N THR A 104 -26.27 0.49 -1.59
CA THR A 104 -26.99 1.03 -0.42
C THR A 104 -26.56 2.44 0.00
N LYS A 105 -25.55 3.03 -0.66
CA LYS A 105 -25.04 4.39 -0.40
C LYS A 105 -24.67 4.63 1.08
N GLY A 106 -24.28 3.58 1.82
CA GLY A 106 -23.90 3.66 3.22
C GLY A 106 -25.07 3.87 4.20
N THR A 107 -26.30 3.51 3.82
CA THR A 107 -27.48 3.67 4.66
C THR A 107 -27.92 2.38 5.37
N THR A 108 -27.48 1.22 4.86
CA THR A 108 -27.87 -0.11 5.37
C THR A 108 -26.76 -0.75 6.21
N TYR A 109 -25.52 -0.72 5.72
CA TYR A 109 -24.37 -1.32 6.39
C TYR A 109 -23.43 -0.23 6.87
N ALA A 110 -22.89 -0.41 8.08
CA ALA A 110 -21.94 0.54 8.65
C ALA A 110 -21.02 -0.11 9.68
N ILE A 111 -19.93 0.60 9.93
CA ILE A 111 -19.17 0.50 11.18
C ILE A 111 -19.67 1.62 12.08
N HIS A 112 -20.17 1.29 13.25
CA HIS A 112 -20.83 2.27 14.12
C HIS A 112 -20.53 2.02 15.60
N GLY A 113 -20.97 2.95 16.45
CA GLY A 113 -20.88 2.82 17.91
C GLY A 113 -21.80 1.75 18.47
N ASN A 114 -22.10 1.81 19.76
CA ASN A 114 -22.89 0.77 20.40
C ASN A 114 -23.51 1.29 21.71
N ASN A 115 -24.70 0.81 22.05
CA ASN A 115 -25.31 1.03 23.37
C ASN A 115 -25.05 -0.13 24.36
N ASN A 116 -24.49 -1.25 23.88
CA ASN A 116 -24.22 -2.43 24.69
C ASN A 116 -22.78 -2.93 24.50
N VAL A 117 -21.84 -2.38 25.27
CA VAL A 117 -20.41 -2.71 25.20
C VAL A 117 -20.11 -4.21 25.35
N ASN A 118 -20.95 -4.94 26.11
CA ASN A 118 -20.78 -6.39 26.33
C ASN A 118 -21.04 -7.24 25.08
N SER A 119 -21.55 -6.63 24.00
CA SER A 119 -21.72 -7.29 22.71
C SER A 119 -20.45 -7.31 21.87
N ILE A 120 -19.44 -6.49 22.21
CA ILE A 120 -18.19 -6.39 21.46
C ILE A 120 -17.39 -7.68 21.58
N GLY A 121 -16.82 -8.16 20.47
CA GLY A 121 -16.13 -9.44 20.35
C GLY A 121 -17.04 -10.63 20.01
N LYS A 122 -18.36 -10.40 19.85
CA LYS A 122 -19.35 -11.46 19.63
C LYS A 122 -20.05 -11.34 18.27
N TYR A 123 -20.67 -12.44 17.84
CA TYR A 123 -21.54 -12.53 16.66
C TYR A 123 -22.99 -12.24 17.08
N VAL A 124 -23.41 -10.98 17.02
CA VAL A 124 -24.71 -10.54 17.59
C VAL A 124 -25.48 -9.56 16.72
N SER A 125 -24.85 -8.95 15.72
CA SER A 125 -25.48 -7.89 14.94
C SER A 125 -26.39 -8.47 13.85
N ALA A 126 -27.20 -7.60 13.25
CA ALA A 126 -27.98 -7.94 12.06
C ALA A 126 -27.19 -7.72 10.74
N GLY A 127 -25.87 -7.48 10.82
CA GLY A 127 -25.01 -7.31 9.65
C GLY A 127 -24.04 -6.14 9.74
N CYS A 128 -24.35 -5.11 10.53
CA CYS A 128 -23.42 -4.00 10.81
C CYS A 128 -22.26 -4.41 11.72
N ILE A 129 -21.18 -3.63 11.71
CA ILE A 129 -20.02 -3.82 12.58
C ILE A 129 -20.10 -2.85 13.76
N ARG A 130 -20.20 -3.36 14.99
CA ARG A 130 -20.31 -2.54 16.21
C ARG A 130 -18.96 -2.35 16.86
N MET A 131 -18.67 -1.14 17.31
CA MET A 131 -17.46 -0.75 18.05
C MET A 131 -17.81 -0.17 19.43
N LYS A 132 -16.84 -0.08 20.34
CA LYS A 132 -16.99 0.73 21.55
C LYS A 132 -17.07 2.21 21.17
N ASN A 133 -17.84 3.01 21.92
CA ASN A 133 -18.07 4.42 21.59
C ASN A 133 -16.76 5.23 21.55
N ASP A 134 -15.88 5.08 22.54
CA ASP A 134 -14.60 5.82 22.56
C ASP A 134 -13.70 5.44 21.36
N GLU A 135 -13.68 4.16 20.98
CA GLU A 135 -12.90 3.66 19.85
C GLU A 135 -13.43 4.16 18.51
N ILE A 136 -14.76 4.16 18.31
CA ILE A 136 -15.36 4.71 17.08
C ILE A 136 -15.24 6.23 17.03
N HIS A 137 -15.23 6.94 18.16
CA HIS A 137 -14.98 8.39 18.17
C HIS A 137 -13.60 8.69 17.61
N TRP A 138 -12.59 7.96 18.08
CA TRP A 138 -11.25 8.04 17.54
C TRP A 138 -11.24 7.69 16.05
N LEU A 139 -11.73 6.50 15.66
CA LEU A 139 -11.69 6.05 14.27
C LEU A 139 -12.42 7.01 13.32
N PHE A 140 -13.57 7.54 13.76
CA PHE A 140 -14.35 8.52 13.01
C PHE A 140 -13.58 9.81 12.78
N SER A 141 -12.70 10.24 13.69
CA SER A 141 -11.86 11.42 13.47
C SER A 141 -10.73 11.18 12.47
N GLN A 142 -10.27 9.94 12.31
CA GLN A 142 -9.16 9.59 11.43
C GLN A 142 -9.61 9.28 9.99
N ILE A 143 -10.75 8.61 9.82
CA ILE A 143 -11.20 8.12 8.52
C ILE A 143 -11.67 9.25 7.60
N LYS A 144 -11.13 9.30 6.38
CA LYS A 144 -11.64 10.11 5.27
C LYS A 144 -12.73 9.36 4.50
N LEU A 145 -13.59 10.08 3.78
CA LEU A 145 -14.53 9.45 2.85
C LEU A 145 -13.77 8.76 1.71
N ASN A 146 -14.42 7.76 1.12
CA ASN A 146 -13.94 6.93 0.01
C ASN A 146 -12.77 6.01 0.30
N ILE A 147 -12.29 5.92 1.56
CA ILE A 147 -11.35 4.86 1.93
C ILE A 147 -12.03 3.49 1.86
N VAL A 148 -11.22 2.45 1.67
CA VAL A 148 -11.70 1.08 1.51
C VAL A 148 -11.73 0.35 2.86
N ALA A 149 -12.83 -0.35 3.10
CA ALA A 149 -13.00 -1.34 4.14
C ALA A 149 -13.03 -2.73 3.52
N ILE A 150 -12.03 -3.54 3.84
CA ILE A 150 -11.99 -4.96 3.46
C ILE A 150 -12.66 -5.74 4.58
N ILE A 151 -13.65 -6.56 4.25
CA ILE A 151 -14.34 -7.42 5.21
C ILE A 151 -14.12 -8.86 4.76
N THR A 152 -13.60 -9.70 5.66
CA THR A 152 -13.24 -11.10 5.35
C THR A 152 -13.42 -12.01 6.56
N SER A 153 -13.40 -13.32 6.32
CA SER A 153 -13.22 -14.35 7.34
C SER A 153 -11.95 -15.14 7.04
N SER A 154 -10.89 -14.95 7.83
CA SER A 154 -9.56 -15.52 7.52
C SER A 154 -8.75 -15.88 8.76
N ASN A 155 -7.84 -16.85 8.62
CA ASN A 155 -6.80 -17.18 9.62
C ASN A 155 -5.52 -16.34 9.45
N LEU A 156 -5.44 -15.53 8.40
CA LEU A 156 -4.26 -14.72 8.09
C LEU A 156 -4.14 -13.51 9.03
N SER A 157 -2.89 -13.02 9.21
CA SER A 157 -2.66 -11.74 9.88
C SER A 157 -3.23 -10.57 9.07
N PHE A 158 -3.40 -9.41 9.69
CA PHE A 158 -3.92 -8.23 9.00
C PHE A 158 -3.00 -7.75 7.88
N GLU A 159 -1.68 -7.83 8.06
CA GLU A 159 -0.68 -7.51 7.04
C GLU A 159 -0.81 -8.45 5.85
N GLN A 160 -0.96 -9.75 6.09
CA GLN A 160 -1.12 -10.72 4.99
C GLN A 160 -2.46 -10.54 4.26
N ILE A 161 -3.54 -10.21 4.97
CA ILE A 161 -4.82 -9.86 4.33
C ILE A 161 -4.65 -8.60 3.48
N ALA A 162 -3.93 -7.59 3.98
CA ALA A 162 -3.67 -6.37 3.25
C ALA A 162 -2.83 -6.62 1.99
N ILE A 163 -1.79 -7.46 2.07
CA ILE A 163 -1.00 -7.90 0.91
C ILE A 163 -1.88 -8.61 -0.11
N ASN A 164 -2.69 -9.58 0.33
CA ASN A 164 -3.56 -10.36 -0.57
C ASN A 164 -4.63 -9.51 -1.26
N ASN A 165 -4.97 -8.35 -0.70
CA ASN A 165 -5.91 -7.38 -1.28
C ASN A 165 -5.21 -6.20 -1.98
N GLY A 166 -3.89 -6.31 -2.25
CA GLY A 166 -3.11 -5.29 -2.94
C GLY A 166 -3.02 -3.96 -2.19
N LYS A 167 -3.20 -3.96 -0.88
CA LYS A 167 -3.12 -2.77 -0.01
C LYS A 167 -1.73 -2.53 0.58
N LEU A 168 -0.92 -3.57 0.72
CA LEU A 168 0.48 -3.50 1.09
C LEU A 168 1.30 -4.30 0.09
N SER A 169 2.55 -3.93 -0.13
CA SER A 169 3.50 -4.83 -0.77
C SER A 169 4.04 -5.85 0.21
N ASN A 170 4.45 -7.02 -0.29
CA ASN A 170 5.04 -8.11 0.50
C ASN A 170 6.50 -7.79 0.89
N MET A 171 6.73 -6.60 1.44
CA MET A 171 8.06 -6.07 1.72
C MET A 171 8.54 -6.58 3.08
N LYS A 172 9.32 -7.67 3.08
CA LYS A 172 9.94 -8.25 4.27
C LYS A 172 11.32 -7.64 4.50
N VAL A 173 11.53 -7.04 5.67
CA VAL A 173 12.87 -6.62 6.10
C VAL A 173 13.75 -7.85 6.28
N LEU A 174 14.90 -7.85 5.61
CA LEU A 174 15.94 -8.85 5.73
C LEU A 174 16.99 -8.33 6.72
N THR A 175 17.33 -9.15 7.72
CA THR A 175 18.52 -8.96 8.58
C THR A 175 19.83 -9.27 7.83
N GLY A 176 19.80 -9.22 6.50
CA GLY A 176 20.88 -9.64 5.63
C GLY A 176 22.02 -8.63 5.61
N LYS A 177 23.18 -9.10 5.16
CA LYS A 177 24.42 -8.32 5.12
C LYS A 177 24.74 -7.92 3.69
N LEU A 178 25.34 -6.74 3.50
CA LEU A 178 25.95 -6.37 2.22
C LEU A 178 27.43 -6.76 2.24
N MET A 179 27.83 -7.64 1.33
CA MET A 179 29.21 -8.07 1.12
C MET A 179 29.72 -7.39 -0.14
N ILE A 180 30.79 -6.60 -0.04
CA ILE A 180 31.48 -6.00 -1.18
C ILE A 180 32.93 -6.49 -1.17
N ASP A 181 33.37 -7.13 -2.24
CA ASP A 181 34.72 -7.69 -2.39
C ASP A 181 35.13 -8.59 -1.20
N GLY A 182 34.19 -9.44 -0.77
CA GLY A 182 34.36 -10.35 0.37
C GLY A 182 34.31 -9.68 1.76
N LYS A 183 34.19 -8.36 1.85
CA LYS A 183 34.09 -7.63 3.13
C LYS A 183 32.64 -7.37 3.51
N LYS A 184 32.30 -7.65 4.77
CA LYS A 184 30.99 -7.33 5.34
C LYS A 184 30.89 -5.83 5.60
N ASN A 185 29.81 -5.23 5.10
CA ASN A 185 29.43 -3.85 5.37
C ASN A 185 28.14 -3.80 6.18
N THR A 186 28.11 -2.89 7.15
CA THR A 186 26.91 -2.61 7.95
C THR A 186 26.11 -1.53 7.23
N LEU A 187 24.83 -1.79 7.03
CA LEU A 187 23.91 -0.82 6.45
C LEU A 187 23.12 -0.12 7.55
N LYS A 188 22.87 1.17 7.37
CA LYS A 188 21.95 1.94 8.23
C LYS A 188 20.51 1.48 8.04
N GLU A 189 20.12 1.30 6.78
CA GLU A 189 18.81 0.75 6.42
C GLU A 189 18.95 -0.71 6.00
N PRO A 190 18.09 -1.61 6.50
CA PRO A 190 18.22 -3.04 6.22
C PRO A 190 17.87 -3.36 4.77
N LEU A 191 18.33 -4.52 4.32
CA LEU A 191 17.90 -5.06 3.03
C LEU A 191 16.41 -5.42 3.07
N VAL A 192 15.78 -5.47 1.91
CA VAL A 192 14.35 -5.78 1.78
C VAL A 192 14.15 -6.89 0.77
N LEU A 193 13.27 -7.85 1.09
CA LEU A 193 12.74 -8.83 0.16
C LEU A 193 11.31 -8.44 -0.20
N GLU A 194 11.04 -8.20 -1.47
CA GLU A 194 9.69 -7.96 -1.98
C GLU A 194 9.52 -8.72 -3.29
N ASP A 195 8.45 -9.51 -3.42
CA ASP A 195 8.15 -10.32 -4.61
C ASP A 195 9.34 -11.18 -5.09
N SER A 196 10.01 -11.84 -4.14
CA SER A 196 11.20 -12.66 -4.38
C SER A 196 12.40 -11.88 -4.95
N ARG A 197 12.42 -10.55 -4.82
CA ARG A 197 13.50 -9.67 -5.24
C ARG A 197 14.10 -8.98 -4.02
N VAL A 198 15.42 -8.98 -3.97
CA VAL A 198 16.16 -8.28 -2.93
C VAL A 198 16.39 -6.84 -3.38
N TYR A 199 15.99 -5.91 -2.53
CA TYR A 199 16.22 -4.48 -2.66
C TYR A 199 17.23 -4.03 -1.62
N ILE A 200 18.09 -3.11 -2.04
CA ILE A 200 19.22 -2.59 -1.26
C ILE A 200 19.12 -1.05 -1.19
N PRO A 201 19.53 -0.41 -0.07
CA PRO A 201 19.48 1.04 0.08
C PRO A 201 20.47 1.68 -0.89
N LEU A 202 19.96 2.44 -1.85
CA LEU A 202 20.73 2.85 -3.03
C LEU A 202 21.90 3.78 -2.67
N ARG A 203 21.63 4.85 -1.90
CA ARG A 203 22.64 5.85 -1.54
C ARG A 203 23.82 5.24 -0.80
N GLU A 204 23.54 4.38 0.18
CA GLU A 204 24.58 3.74 0.99
C GLU A 204 25.36 2.71 0.18
N SER A 205 24.66 1.89 -0.61
CA SER A 205 25.27 0.89 -1.47
C SER A 205 26.22 1.52 -2.50
N VAL A 206 25.81 2.61 -3.14
CA VAL A 206 26.66 3.38 -4.09
C VAL A 206 27.90 3.93 -3.41
N LYS A 207 27.77 4.50 -2.20
CA LYS A 207 28.91 5.02 -1.44
C LYS A 207 29.90 3.91 -1.08
N LEU A 208 29.42 2.74 -0.66
CA LEU A 208 30.27 1.61 -0.31
C LEU A 208 30.99 1.01 -1.54
N LEU A 209 30.42 1.14 -2.72
CA LEU A 209 31.04 0.77 -4.00
C LEU A 209 32.03 1.83 -4.53
N GLY A 210 32.41 2.82 -3.70
CA GLY A 210 33.31 3.90 -4.10
C GLY A 210 32.68 4.95 -5.03
N GLY A 211 31.37 4.87 -5.24
CA GLY A 211 30.62 5.78 -6.09
C GLY A 211 30.13 7.03 -5.38
N ASN A 212 29.55 7.94 -6.16
CA ASN A 212 28.84 9.11 -5.65
C ASN A 212 27.38 9.11 -6.11
N LEU A 213 26.53 9.83 -5.39
CA LEU A 213 25.11 9.93 -5.69
C LEU A 213 24.63 11.36 -5.43
N GLN A 214 24.06 11.97 -6.47
CA GLN A 214 23.50 13.33 -6.43
C GLN A 214 22.01 13.30 -6.77
N TRP A 215 21.24 14.15 -6.08
CA TRP A 215 19.83 14.34 -6.33
C TRP A 215 19.60 15.65 -7.08
N ASN A 216 18.75 15.62 -8.10
CA ASN A 216 18.31 16.80 -8.83
C ASN A 216 16.83 17.08 -8.51
N ASN A 217 16.57 18.17 -7.78
CA ASN A 217 15.20 18.57 -7.40
C ASN A 217 14.32 18.95 -8.59
N LYS A 218 14.89 19.46 -9.69
CA LYS A 218 14.11 19.93 -10.85
C LYS A 218 13.58 18.77 -11.69
N THR A 219 14.37 17.72 -11.83
CA THR A 219 14.02 16.53 -12.62
C THR A 219 13.54 15.37 -11.76
N GLU A 220 13.66 15.47 -10.44
CA GLU A 220 13.40 14.40 -9.47
C GLU A 220 14.21 13.14 -9.78
N THR A 221 15.45 13.31 -10.22
CA THR A 221 16.33 12.22 -10.62
C THR A 221 17.52 12.09 -9.68
N ILE A 222 17.94 10.85 -9.50
CA ILE A 222 19.22 10.48 -8.92
C ILE A 222 20.22 10.28 -10.06
N THR A 223 21.39 10.89 -9.95
CA THR A 223 22.55 10.58 -10.80
C THR A 223 23.66 9.99 -9.94
N MET A 224 24.20 8.85 -10.35
CA MET A 224 25.25 8.15 -9.62
C MET A 224 26.40 7.73 -10.54
N LEU A 225 27.64 7.90 -10.06
CA LEU A 225 28.82 7.34 -10.71
C LEU A 225 29.21 6.06 -9.98
N VAL A 226 29.14 4.92 -10.66
CA VAL A 226 29.52 3.61 -10.11
C VAL A 226 30.27 2.84 -11.17
N ASN A 227 31.44 2.30 -10.82
CA ASN A 227 32.27 1.51 -11.73
C ASN A 227 32.53 2.21 -13.09
N GLY A 228 32.84 3.51 -13.04
CA GLY A 228 33.10 4.33 -14.23
C GLY A 228 31.86 4.69 -15.08
N ARG A 229 30.65 4.27 -14.69
CA ARG A 229 29.40 4.53 -15.42
C ARG A 229 28.56 5.60 -14.77
N THR A 230 28.01 6.50 -15.59
CA THR A 230 27.05 7.51 -15.16
C THR A 230 25.65 6.96 -15.29
N ILE A 231 24.99 6.71 -14.16
CA ILE A 231 23.65 6.15 -14.11
C ILE A 231 22.67 7.21 -13.63
N THR A 232 21.60 7.46 -14.38
CA THR A 232 20.52 8.37 -13.96
C THR A 232 19.20 7.62 -13.82
N HIS A 233 18.50 7.80 -12.70
CA HIS A 233 17.26 7.10 -12.39
C HIS A 233 16.28 8.02 -11.66
N LYS A 234 15.04 8.06 -12.14
CA LYS A 234 13.92 8.65 -11.40
C LYS A 234 13.30 7.58 -10.48
N PRO A 235 13.27 7.77 -9.15
CA PRO A 235 12.66 6.79 -8.24
C PRO A 235 11.23 6.39 -8.66
N LEU A 236 10.84 5.16 -8.33
CA LEU A 236 9.54 4.56 -8.67
C LEU A 236 9.29 4.45 -10.19
N THR A 237 10.34 4.34 -11.00
CA THR A 237 10.21 4.06 -12.44
C THR A 237 10.93 2.78 -12.81
N ASN A 238 10.47 2.12 -13.88
CA ASN A 238 11.07 0.88 -14.39
C ASN A 238 12.17 1.13 -15.44
N LYS A 239 12.74 2.34 -15.45
CA LYS A 239 13.76 2.79 -16.41
C LYS A 239 14.86 3.58 -15.69
N ALA A 240 16.05 3.48 -16.25
CA ALA A 240 17.20 4.31 -15.92
C ALA A 240 17.99 4.56 -17.21
N THR A 241 18.96 5.47 -17.17
CA THR A 241 19.96 5.62 -18.24
C THR A 241 21.32 5.24 -17.72
N VAL A 242 22.12 4.56 -18.54
CA VAL A 242 23.55 4.30 -18.30
C VAL A 242 24.30 4.98 -19.43
N ASP A 243 25.15 5.95 -19.10
CA ASP A 243 25.93 6.75 -20.05
C ASP A 243 25.05 7.32 -21.17
N GLY A 244 23.86 7.83 -20.79
CA GLY A 244 22.86 8.39 -21.69
C GLY A 244 21.94 7.37 -22.39
N THR A 245 22.24 6.06 -22.32
CA THR A 245 21.44 5.01 -22.98
C THR A 245 20.36 4.47 -22.06
N ASN A 246 19.13 4.37 -22.55
CA ASN A 246 17.99 3.84 -21.78
C ASN A 246 18.15 2.34 -21.46
N VAL A 247 17.93 1.97 -20.20
CA VAL A 247 17.98 0.60 -19.70
C VAL A 247 16.70 0.32 -18.89
N LYS A 248 16.02 -0.79 -19.22
CA LYS A 248 14.87 -1.27 -18.44
C LYS A 248 15.36 -1.95 -17.16
N ILE A 249 14.73 -1.62 -16.04
CA ILE A 249 15.07 -2.15 -14.72
C ILE A 249 13.81 -2.60 -13.98
N ILE A 250 14.03 -3.29 -12.86
CA ILE A 250 12.97 -3.48 -11.86
C ILE A 250 12.76 -2.12 -11.21
N GLU A 251 11.50 -1.72 -11.10
CA GLU A 251 11.10 -0.48 -10.47
C GLU A 251 11.62 -0.40 -9.02
N SER A 252 12.16 0.76 -8.64
CA SER A 252 12.64 0.99 -7.27
C SER A 252 11.48 1.12 -6.28
N ARG A 253 11.81 1.16 -4.98
CA ARG A 253 10.87 1.34 -3.87
C ARG A 253 11.34 2.45 -2.95
N TYR A 254 10.42 2.94 -2.13
CA TYR A 254 10.77 3.68 -0.92
C TYR A 254 10.63 2.78 0.30
N GLN A 255 11.62 2.85 1.18
CA GLN A 255 11.51 2.39 2.56
C GLN A 255 11.74 3.60 3.46
N GLY A 256 10.66 4.18 3.97
CA GLY A 256 10.73 5.53 4.57
C GLY A 256 11.17 6.55 3.52
N GLU A 257 12.24 7.29 3.81
CA GLU A 257 12.82 8.28 2.89
C GLU A 257 13.93 7.68 1.99
N THR A 258 14.24 6.39 2.16
CA THR A 258 15.34 5.74 1.46
C THR A 258 14.86 5.13 0.15
N VAL A 259 15.52 5.50 -0.95
CA VAL A 259 15.34 4.84 -2.26
C VAL A 259 16.03 3.49 -2.23
N MET A 260 15.24 2.45 -2.47
CA MET A 260 15.66 1.07 -2.54
C MET A 260 15.68 0.63 -4.00
N LEU A 261 16.83 0.14 -4.48
CA LEU A 261 16.96 -0.40 -5.83
C LEU A 261 17.13 -1.92 -5.75
N SER A 262 16.55 -2.67 -6.68
CA SER A 262 16.77 -4.12 -6.69
C SER A 262 18.26 -4.42 -6.90
N LEU A 263 18.81 -5.41 -6.18
CA LEU A 263 20.20 -5.85 -6.32
C LEU A 263 20.50 -6.17 -7.79
N LYS A 264 19.59 -6.87 -8.47
CA LYS A 264 19.71 -7.19 -9.90
C LYS A 264 19.85 -5.94 -10.76
N SER A 265 19.04 -4.92 -10.52
CA SER A 265 19.10 -3.66 -11.28
C SER A 265 20.37 -2.87 -10.98
N LEU A 266 20.84 -2.84 -9.73
CA LEU A 266 22.13 -2.19 -9.44
C LEU A 266 23.28 -2.86 -10.21
N LEU A 267 23.36 -4.19 -10.18
CA LEU A 267 24.38 -4.96 -10.91
C LEU A 267 24.29 -4.73 -12.43
N GLN A 268 23.08 -4.77 -12.99
CA GLN A 268 22.85 -4.50 -14.42
C GLN A 268 23.31 -3.11 -14.84
N LEU A 269 22.97 -2.07 -14.06
CA LEU A 269 23.30 -0.69 -14.41
C LEU A 269 24.80 -0.40 -14.26
N SER A 270 25.40 -0.84 -13.15
CA SER A 270 26.82 -0.64 -12.83
C SER A 270 27.77 -1.55 -13.61
N GLY A 271 27.28 -2.64 -14.18
CA GLY A 271 28.11 -3.67 -14.82
C GLY A 271 28.90 -4.53 -13.82
N LEU A 272 28.64 -4.38 -12.52
CA LEU A 272 29.26 -5.17 -11.47
C LEU A 272 28.70 -6.60 -11.44
N GLN A 273 29.48 -7.52 -10.87
CA GLN A 273 29.02 -8.89 -10.66
C GLN A 273 28.52 -9.08 -9.24
N GLY A 274 27.55 -9.97 -9.04
CA GLY A 274 26.99 -10.19 -7.71
C GLY A 274 25.78 -11.08 -7.71
N LYS A 275 25.31 -11.42 -6.52
CA LYS A 275 24.11 -12.23 -6.30
C LYS A 275 23.57 -12.07 -4.89
N TRP A 276 22.32 -12.47 -4.71
CA TRP A 276 21.82 -12.81 -3.39
C TRP A 276 22.23 -14.25 -3.03
N ASP A 277 22.81 -14.44 -1.85
CA ASP A 277 23.03 -15.75 -1.25
C ASP A 277 22.03 -15.96 -0.10
N SER A 278 21.05 -16.84 -0.34
CA SER A 278 20.02 -17.17 0.63
C SER A 278 20.54 -17.98 1.82
N LYS A 279 21.65 -18.72 1.69
CA LYS A 279 22.21 -19.51 2.78
C LYS A 279 22.87 -18.62 3.83
N SER A 280 23.64 -17.64 3.37
CA SER A 280 24.31 -16.67 4.26
C SER A 280 23.49 -15.40 4.53
N ASN A 281 22.32 -15.28 3.91
CA ASN A 281 21.45 -14.10 3.96
C ASN A 281 22.22 -12.83 3.56
N ALA A 282 22.96 -12.89 2.44
CA ALA A 282 23.87 -11.83 2.04
C ALA A 282 23.65 -11.37 0.59
N ALA A 283 23.62 -10.06 0.38
CA ALA A 283 23.79 -9.47 -0.94
C ALA A 283 25.29 -9.35 -1.21
N ILE A 284 25.79 -10.06 -2.21
CA ILE A 284 27.21 -10.10 -2.58
C ILE A 284 27.38 -9.27 -3.85
N ILE A 285 28.32 -8.33 -3.84
CA ILE A 285 28.74 -7.53 -4.99
C ILE A 285 30.26 -7.60 -5.08
N ASN A 286 30.78 -7.79 -6.28
CA ASN A 286 32.20 -7.80 -6.60
C ASN A 286 32.48 -6.69 -7.61
N ASN A 287 33.48 -5.88 -7.31
CA ASN A 287 33.97 -4.76 -8.12
C ASN A 287 35.18 -5.17 -8.97
#